data_AF-A0A4Q3BSJ5-F1
#
_entry.id   AF-A0A4Q3BSJ5-F1
#
_cell.length_a   1.000
_cell.length_b   1.000
_cell.length_c   1.000
_cell.angle_alpha   90.00
_cell.angle_beta   90.00
_cell.angle_gamma   90.00
#
_symmetry.space_group_name_H-M   'P 1'
#
loop_
_entity.id
_entity.type
_entity.pdbx_description
1 polymer ?
#
loop_
_entity_poly.entity_id
_entity_poly.type
_entity_poly.pdbx_seq_one_letter_code
_entity_poly.pdbx_strand_id
1 'polypeptide(L)'
;MGSTKGNQADIAQIAAKIDATKKLLELKLLQISFADNKVKLYKELWAGKERSFRKSFAKNIYVYCGVILKEDFDKTLPLDFFDIESGKLIGRLVSGIHWEEKP
;
A
#
# COMPACT_ATOMS: atom_id res chain seq x y z
N MET A 1 -19.09 -29.52 -4.22
CA MET A 1 -17.73 -29.53 -3.62
C MET A 1 -16.80 -28.73 -4.54
N GLY A 2 -16.49 -27.48 -4.21
CA GLY A 2 -15.58 -26.67 -5.00
C GLY A 2 -15.52 -25.27 -4.43
N SER A 3 -14.41 -24.92 -3.79
CA SER A 3 -13.99 -23.53 -3.45
C SER A 3 -12.72 -23.46 -2.58
N THR A 4 -12.18 -24.57 -2.06
CA THR A 4 -11.03 -24.52 -1.14
C THR A 4 -9.70 -24.14 -1.81
N LYS A 5 -9.48 -24.51 -3.09
CA LYS A 5 -8.25 -24.17 -3.82
C LYS A 5 -8.16 -22.69 -4.21
N GLY A 6 -9.30 -22.05 -4.54
CA GLY A 6 -9.35 -20.61 -4.80
C GLY A 6 -9.01 -19.80 -3.55
N ASN A 7 -9.67 -20.12 -2.43
CA ASN A 7 -9.42 -19.44 -1.15
C ASN A 7 -7.98 -19.60 -0.66
N GLN A 8 -7.35 -20.77 -0.81
CA GLN A 8 -5.96 -20.94 -0.38
C GLN A 8 -4.97 -20.15 -1.25
N ALA A 9 -5.19 -20.09 -2.56
CA ALA A 9 -4.36 -19.30 -3.47
C ALA A 9 -4.48 -17.80 -3.16
N ASP A 10 -5.70 -17.32 -2.88
CA ASP A 10 -5.95 -15.92 -2.53
C ASP A 10 -5.31 -15.54 -1.18
N ILE A 11 -5.38 -16.43 -0.18
CA ILE A 11 -4.73 -16.24 1.12
C ILE A 11 -3.21 -16.20 0.97
N ALA A 12 -2.61 -17.11 0.19
CA ALA A 12 -1.16 -17.13 -0.03
C ALA A 12 -0.66 -15.86 -0.72
N GLN A 13 -1.42 -15.34 -1.70
CA GLN A 13 -1.09 -14.07 -2.34
C GLN A 13 -1.18 -12.89 -1.37
N ILE A 14 -2.19 -12.85 -0.50
CA ILE A 14 -2.32 -11.80 0.53
C ILE A 14 -1.14 -11.86 1.51
N ALA A 15 -0.75 -13.05 1.97
CA ALA A 15 0.40 -13.24 2.86
C ALA A 15 1.71 -12.74 2.23
N ALA A 16 1.97 -13.11 0.96
CA ALA A 16 3.16 -12.64 0.25
C ALA A 16 3.22 -11.10 0.10
N LYS A 17 2.06 -10.45 -0.09
CA LYS A 17 1.95 -8.99 -0.18
C LYS A 17 2.21 -8.30 1.16
N ILE A 18 1.73 -8.90 2.25
CA ILE A 18 1.99 -8.44 3.62
C ILE A 18 3.49 -8.53 3.93
N ASP A 19 4.11 -9.68 3.64
CA ASP A 19 5.54 -9.89 3.89
C ASP A 19 6.41 -8.94 3.07
N ALA A 20 6.06 -8.68 1.81
CA ALA A 20 6.74 -7.69 1.00
C ALA A 20 6.65 -6.28 1.62
N THR A 21 5.47 -5.89 2.09
CA THR A 21 5.25 -4.58 2.74
C THR A 21 6.05 -4.46 4.04
N LYS A 22 6.05 -5.52 4.85
CA LYS A 22 6.81 -5.59 6.10
C LYS A 22 8.32 -5.46 5.83
N LYS A 23 8.85 -6.16 4.83
CA LYS A 23 10.27 -6.04 4.43
C LYS A 23 10.63 -4.63 3.98
N LEU A 24 9.75 -3.94 3.25
CA LEU A 24 9.99 -2.55 2.84
C LEU A 24 10.05 -1.59 4.05
N LEU A 25 9.22 -1.81 5.08
CA LEU A 25 9.27 -1.08 6.34
C LEU A 25 10.56 -1.37 7.12
N GLU A 26 10.95 -2.64 7.25
CA GLU A 26 12.17 -3.07 7.94
C GLU A 26 13.43 -2.46 7.30
N LEU A 27 13.47 -2.43 5.96
CA LEU A 27 14.54 -1.80 5.18
C LEU A 27 14.45 -0.27 5.15
N LYS A 28 13.44 0.33 5.79
CA LYS A 28 13.16 1.78 5.79
C LYS A 28 12.98 2.38 4.40
N LEU A 29 12.64 1.54 3.42
CA LEU A 29 12.31 1.97 2.07
C LEU A 29 10.87 2.50 1.96
N LEU A 30 10.07 2.24 2.99
CA LEU A 30 8.71 2.71 3.18
C LEU A 30 8.53 3.15 4.63
N GLN A 31 7.79 4.24 4.85
CA GLN A 31 7.41 4.75 6.17
C GLN A 31 5.91 5.06 6.18
N ILE A 32 5.22 4.82 7.29
CA ILE A 32 3.78 5.05 7.41
C ILE A 32 3.52 5.97 8.60
N SER A 33 2.77 7.05 8.37
CA SER A 33 2.17 7.87 9.43
C SER A 33 0.69 7.53 9.50
N PHE A 34 0.28 6.82 10.55
CA PHE A 34 -1.11 6.41 10.76
C PHE A 34 -2.01 7.61 11.09
N ALA A 35 -1.55 8.53 11.93
CA ALA A 35 -2.31 9.72 12.31
C ALA A 35 -2.64 10.64 11.13
N ASP A 36 -1.76 10.68 10.12
CA ASP A 36 -1.95 11.51 8.94
C ASP A 36 -2.49 10.77 7.71
N ASN A 37 -2.66 9.45 7.78
CA ASN A 37 -2.89 8.61 6.60
C ASN A 37 -1.88 8.83 5.47
N LYS A 38 -0.59 8.90 5.80
CA LYS A 38 0.49 9.13 4.84
C LYS A 38 1.42 7.92 4.73
N VAL A 39 1.83 7.62 3.51
CA VAL A 39 2.92 6.68 3.21
C VAL A 39 4.02 7.47 2.54
N LYS A 40 5.26 7.33 3.03
CA LYS A 40 6.44 7.85 2.36
C LYS A 40 7.23 6.69 1.79
N LEU A 41 7.67 6.77 0.54
CA LEU A 41 8.52 5.77 -0.10
C LEU A 41 9.56 6.42 -1.02
N TYR A 42 10.62 5.68 -1.33
CA TYR A 42 11.60 6.09 -2.33
C TYR A 42 11.03 6.02 -3.76
N LYS A 43 11.39 7.01 -4.59
CA LYS A 43 10.92 7.14 -5.97
C LYS A 43 11.12 5.87 -6.81
N GLU A 44 12.19 5.13 -6.59
CA GLU A 44 12.57 3.92 -7.33
C GLU A 44 11.56 2.78 -7.18
N LEU A 45 10.82 2.75 -6.07
CA LEU A 45 9.75 1.78 -5.86
C LEU A 45 8.53 2.07 -6.74
N TRP A 46 8.46 3.27 -7.33
CA TRP A 46 7.27 3.81 -7.96
C TRP A 46 7.48 4.27 -9.41
N ALA A 47 8.60 4.94 -9.70
CA ALA A 47 8.89 5.55 -10.98
C ALA A 47 9.08 4.51 -12.09
N GLY A 48 8.54 4.81 -13.27
CA GLY A 48 8.60 3.92 -14.44
C GLY A 48 7.74 2.66 -14.32
N LYS A 49 7.01 2.46 -13.22
CA LYS A 49 6.09 1.33 -13.06
C LYS A 49 4.73 1.65 -13.70
N GLU A 50 4.09 0.63 -14.24
CA GLU A 50 2.76 0.76 -14.83
C GLU A 50 1.72 1.15 -13.77
N ARG A 51 0.63 1.81 -14.20
CA ARG A 51 -0.48 2.23 -13.33
C ARG A 51 -1.10 1.05 -12.56
N SER A 52 -1.20 -0.13 -13.19
CA SER A 52 -1.72 -1.36 -12.58
C SER A 52 -0.88 -1.81 -11.39
N PHE A 53 0.44 -1.83 -11.55
CA PHE A 53 1.41 -2.14 -10.49
C PHE A 53 1.24 -1.16 -9.33
N ARG A 54 1.26 0.14 -9.62
CA ARG A 54 1.15 1.23 -8.65
C ARG A 54 -0.13 1.14 -7.81
N LYS A 55 -1.27 0.90 -8.47
CA LYS A 55 -2.56 0.67 -7.81
C LYS A 55 -2.53 -0.58 -6.93
N SER A 56 -1.96 -1.69 -7.41
CA SER A 56 -1.84 -2.93 -6.64
C SER A 56 -0.96 -2.75 -5.40
N PHE A 57 0.18 -2.08 -5.56
CA PHE A 57 1.11 -1.74 -4.49
C PHE A 57 0.44 -0.89 -3.41
N ALA A 58 -0.23 0.20 -3.79
CA ALA A 58 -0.96 1.06 -2.86
C ALA A 58 -2.05 0.28 -2.09
N LYS A 59 -2.78 -0.62 -2.77
CA LYS A 59 -3.77 -1.48 -2.13
C LYS A 59 -3.14 -2.44 -1.12
N ASN A 60 -1.98 -3.00 -1.42
CA ASN A 60 -1.29 -3.90 -0.49
C ASN A 60 -0.93 -3.19 0.82
N ILE A 61 -0.43 -1.95 0.71
CA ILE A 61 -0.11 -1.12 1.87
C ILE A 61 -1.38 -0.78 2.65
N TYR A 62 -2.46 -0.40 1.97
CA TYR A 62 -3.75 -0.14 2.61
C TYR A 62 -4.28 -1.36 3.37
N VAL A 63 -4.18 -2.57 2.79
CA VAL A 63 -4.55 -3.82 3.47
C VAL A 63 -3.66 -4.06 4.69
N TYR A 64 -2.36 -3.84 4.55
CA TYR A 64 -1.42 -3.97 5.67
C TYR A 64 -1.77 -3.03 6.83
N CYS A 65 -1.99 -1.74 6.55
CA CYS A 65 -2.39 -0.76 7.57
C CYS A 65 -3.73 -1.10 8.22
N GLY A 66 -4.76 -1.34 7.39
CA GLY A 66 -6.15 -1.42 7.85
C GLY A 66 -6.59 -2.79 8.36
N VAL A 67 -5.87 -3.87 8.07
CA VAL A 67 -6.24 -5.24 8.47
C VAL A 67 -5.26 -5.81 9.48
N ILE A 68 -3.96 -5.59 9.27
CA ILE A 68 -2.92 -6.27 10.06
C ILE A 68 -2.53 -5.47 11.28
N LEU A 69 -2.23 -4.19 11.11
CA LEU A 69 -1.76 -3.37 12.22
C LEU A 69 -2.87 -2.99 13.20
N LYS A 70 -4.14 -2.93 12.74
CA LYS A 70 -5.31 -2.56 13.57
C LYS A 70 -5.13 -1.24 14.34
N GLU A 71 -4.24 -0.37 13.88
CA GLU A 71 -4.03 0.96 14.44
C GLU A 71 -5.15 1.91 13.98
N ASP A 72 -5.17 3.14 14.50
CA ASP A 72 -6.13 4.23 14.18
C ASP A 72 -5.99 4.73 12.73
N PHE A 73 -5.92 3.81 11.78
CA PHE A 73 -5.91 4.06 10.37
C PHE A 73 -7.33 4.35 9.89
N ASP A 74 -7.62 5.62 9.64
CA ASP A 74 -8.95 6.05 9.21
C ASP A 74 -9.19 5.64 7.75
N LYS A 75 -9.95 4.56 7.55
CA LYS A 75 -10.27 4.04 6.22
C LYS A 75 -11.15 4.96 5.38
N THR A 76 -11.77 5.97 5.99
CA THR A 76 -12.60 6.96 5.31
C THR A 76 -11.75 8.03 4.62
N LEU A 77 -10.55 8.27 5.14
CA LEU A 77 -9.60 9.20 4.56
C LEU A 77 -8.78 8.53 3.45
N PRO A 78 -8.40 9.27 2.40
CA PRO A 78 -7.47 8.79 1.41
C PRO A 78 -6.11 8.48 2.03
N LEU A 79 -5.44 7.44 1.50
CA LEU A 79 -4.05 7.15 1.83
C LEU A 79 -3.16 7.90 0.83
N ASP A 80 -2.47 8.92 1.32
CA ASP A 80 -1.63 9.78 0.49
C ASP A 80 -0.19 9.26 0.45
N PHE A 81 0.39 9.18 -0.75
CA PHE A 81 1.72 8.65 -1.00
C PHE A 81 2.67 9.77 -1.35
N PHE A 82 3.80 9.83 -0.65
CA PHE A 82 4.82 10.86 -0.78
C PHE A 82 6.16 10.24 -1.13
N ASP A 83 6.92 10.97 -1.92
CA ASP A 83 8.33 10.69 -2.14
C ASP A 83 9.16 11.11 -0.90
N ILE A 84 10.00 10.21 -0.39
CA ILE A 84 10.82 10.46 0.81
C ILE A 84 11.80 11.61 0.59
N GLU A 85 12.41 11.70 -0.59
CA GLU A 85 13.51 12.64 -0.84
C GLU A 85 13.03 14.06 -1.11
N SER A 86 12.04 14.19 -1.99
CA SER A 86 11.49 15.48 -2.41
C SER A 86 10.31 15.96 -1.57
N GLY A 87 9.71 15.07 -0.77
CA GLY A 87 8.50 15.37 0.00
C GLY A 87 7.25 15.62 -0.85
N LYS A 88 7.30 15.37 -2.16
CA LYS A 88 6.20 15.61 -3.08
C LYS A 88 5.14 14.50 -2.98
N LEU A 89 3.88 14.89 -3.09
CA LEU A 89 2.76 13.96 -3.22
C LEU A 89 2.81 13.30 -4.60
N ILE A 90 2.96 11.98 -4.64
CA ILE A 90 3.05 11.18 -5.87
C ILE A 90 1.73 10.50 -6.23
N GLY A 91 0.79 10.43 -5.29
CA GLY A 91 -0.59 10.06 -5.56
C GLY A 91 -1.36 9.65 -4.32
N ARG A 92 -2.58 9.17 -4.51
CA ARG A 92 -3.44 8.75 -3.40
C ARG A 92 -4.29 7.54 -3.72
N LEU A 93 -4.57 6.76 -2.68
CA LEU A 93 -5.59 5.72 -2.71
C LEU A 93 -6.83 6.18 -1.97
N VAL A 94 -7.89 6.50 -2.71
CA VAL A 94 -9.18 6.91 -2.15
C VAL A 94 -10.02 5.68 -1.80
N SER A 95 -10.46 5.61 -0.55
CA SER A 95 -11.33 4.55 -0.01
C SER A 95 -10.83 3.13 -0.29
N GLY A 96 -9.51 2.92 -0.36
CA GLY A 96 -8.91 1.61 -0.65
C GLY A 96 -9.10 1.08 -2.09
N ILE A 97 -9.76 1.83 -2.98
CA ILE A 97 -10.24 1.32 -4.28
C ILE A 97 -9.67 2.11 -5.45
N HIS A 98 -9.73 3.45 -5.38
CA HIS A 98 -9.43 4.33 -6.49
C HIS A 98 -8.02 4.93 -6.34
N TRP A 99 -7.20 4.75 -7.37
CA TRP A 99 -5.85 5.34 -7.43
C TRP A 99 -5.87 6.61 -8.26
N GLU A 100 -5.48 7.72 -7.65
CA GLU A 100 -5.23 9.01 -8.32
C GLU A 100 -3.73 9.27 -8.39
N GLU A 101 -3.23 9.47 -9.60
CA GLU A 101 -1.86 9.92 -9.82
C GLU A 101 -1.82 11.44 -9.68
N LYS A 102 -0.83 11.96 -8.93
CA LYS A 102 -0.61 13.41 -8.79
C LYS A 102 0.72 13.77 -9.45
N PRO A 103 0.81 14.95 -10.09
CA PRO A 103 1.97 15.35 -10.89
C PRO A 103 3.23 15.61 -10.06
#